data_AF-A0A4Q6ACH9-F1
#
_entry.id   AF-A0A4Q6ACH9-F1
#
_cell.length_a   1.000
_cell.length_b   1.000
_cell.length_c   1.000
_cell.angle_alpha   90.00
_cell.angle_beta   90.00
_cell.angle_gamma   90.00
#
_symmetry.space_group_name_H-M   'P 1'
#
loop_
_entity.id
_entity.type
_entity.pdbx_description
1 polymer ?
#
loop_
_entity_poly.entity_id
_entity_poly.type
_entity_poly.pdbx_seq_one_letter_code
_entity_poly.pdbx_strand_id
1 'polypeptide(L)' 'MKISFHGAARTVTGSKHIVHINPGKKVLLDCGMFQGMGKETLKLNSDFGFDPKEIDIVVISHAHIDHIGLLPKLVKEG' A
#
# COMPACT_ATOMS: atom_id res chain seq x y z
N MET A 1 -18.14 -7.39 -0.07
CA MET A 1 -16.69 -7.29 -0.37
C MET A 1 -16.45 -5.95 -1.04
N LYS A 2 -15.50 -5.15 -0.55
CA LYS A 2 -15.16 -3.81 -1.08
C LYS A 2 -13.63 -3.72 -1.24
N ILE A 3 -13.16 -2.99 -2.24
CA ILE A 3 -11.73 -2.76 -2.47
C ILE A 3 -11.46 -1.26 -2.50
N SER A 4 -10.41 -0.79 -1.84
CA SER A 4 -9.89 0.58 -1.95
C SER A 4 -8.49 0.60 -2.54
N PHE A 5 -8.25 1.57 -3.43
CA PHE A 5 -7.01 1.74 -4.20
C PHE A 5 -6.21 2.90 -3.62
N HIS A 6 -4.99 2.63 -3.16
CA HIS A 6 -4.08 3.61 -2.54
C HIS A 6 -2.77 3.81 -3.34
N GLY A 7 -2.65 3.14 -4.49
CA GLY A 7 -1.56 3.31 -5.43
C GLY A 7 -1.71 2.39 -6.62
N ALA A 8 -0.78 2.44 -7.59
CA ALA A 8 -0.92 1.79 -8.91
C ALA A 8 -2.26 2.06 -9.63
N ALA A 9 -2.96 3.14 -9.28
CA ALA A 9 -4.21 3.56 -9.89
C ALA A 9 -3.91 4.61 -10.96
N ARG A 10 -4.04 4.24 -12.23
CA ARG A 10 -3.64 5.07 -13.40
C ARG A 10 -2.15 5.45 -13.41
N THR A 11 -1.32 4.64 -12.77
CA THR A 11 0.15 4.70 -12.77
C THR A 11 0.70 3.28 -12.55
N VAL A 12 1.99 3.06 -12.79
CA VAL A 12 2.61 1.73 -12.67
C VAL A 12 2.99 1.42 -11.22
N THR A 13 3.54 2.39 -10.49
CA THR A 13 4.25 2.13 -9.24
C THR A 13 3.40 2.35 -7.98
N GLY A 14 3.89 1.83 -6.86
CA GLY A 14 3.28 2.04 -5.56
C GLY A 14 2.06 1.18 -5.28
N SER A 15 2.00 -0.07 -5.76
CA SER A 15 0.86 -0.99 -5.56
C SER A 15 0.49 -1.10 -4.08
N LYS A 16 -0.75 -0.71 -3.75
CA LYS A 16 -1.34 -0.75 -2.40
C LYS A 16 -2.86 -0.83 -2.51
N HIS A 17 -3.43 -1.98 -2.16
CA HIS A 17 -4.88 -2.20 -2.30
C HIS A 17 -5.44 -2.84 -1.03
N ILE A 18 -6.49 -2.26 -0.45
CA ILE A 18 -7.12 -2.86 0.74
C ILE A 18 -8.38 -3.60 0.31
N VAL A 19 -8.43 -4.89 0.63
CA VAL A 19 -9.60 -5.74 0.51
C VAL A 19 -10.31 -5.78 1.86
N HIS A 20 -11.54 -5.27 1.89
CA HIS A 20 -12.40 -5.24 3.06
C HIS A 20 -13.26 -6.51 3.12
N ILE A 21 -13.02 -7.34 4.13
CA ILE A 21 -13.66 -8.64 4.36
C ILE A 21 -14.58 -8.54 5.57
N ASN A 22 -15.85 -8.94 5.41
CA ASN A 22 -16.82 -8.92 6.50
C ASN A 22 -16.51 -10.01 7.55
N PRO A 23 -16.71 -9.74 8.85
CA PRO A 23 -17.36 -8.55 9.42
C PRO A 23 -16.42 -7.36 9.73
N GLY A 24 -15.17 -7.32 9.25
CA GLY A 24 -14.32 -6.13 9.47
C GLY A 24 -12.82 -6.26 9.19
N LYS A 25 -12.34 -7.38 8.64
CA LYS A 25 -10.91 -7.55 8.36
C LYS A 25 -10.47 -6.71 7.17
N LYS A 26 -9.27 -6.13 7.25
CA LYS A 26 -8.60 -5.39 6.17
C LYS A 26 -7.34 -6.14 5.75
N VAL A 27 -7.34 -6.64 4.52
CA VAL A 27 -6.18 -7.28 3.91
C VAL A 27 -5.53 -6.29 2.95
N LEU A 28 -4.28 -5.93 3.20
CA LEU A 28 -3.48 -5.12 2.30
C LEU A 28 -2.78 -6.03 1.28
N LEU A 29 -3.14 -5.91 0.01
CA LEU A 29 -2.43 -6.51 -1.11
C LEU A 29 -1.35 -5.53 -1.59
N ASP A 30 -0.10 -5.96 -1.44
CA ASP A 30 1.14 -5.21 -1.67
C ASP A 30 1.30 -3.94 -0.80
N CYS A 31 2.55 -3.56 -0.56
CA CYS A 31 2.93 -2.31 0.12
C CYS A 31 4.07 -1.63 -0.64
N GLY A 32 3.74 -1.18 -1.84
CA GLY A 32 4.67 -0.67 -2.84
C GLY A 32 5.12 0.77 -2.67
N MET A 33 6.36 1.04 -3.05
CA MET A 33 6.92 2.39 -3.16
C MET A 33 6.57 3.02 -4.52
N PHE A 34 6.11 4.27 -4.52
CA PHE A 34 5.99 5.06 -5.76
C PHE A 34 7.38 5.43 -6.28
N GLN A 35 7.56 5.43 -7.60
CA GLN A 35 8.83 5.77 -8.27
C GLN A 35 8.55 6.58 -9.55
N GLY A 36 9.54 7.38 -9.99
CA GLY A 36 9.50 8.04 -11.31
C GLY A 36 8.67 9.33 -11.41
N MET A 37 8.07 9.82 -10.33
CA MET A 37 7.21 11.03 -10.33
C MET A 37 7.91 12.27 -9.77
N GLY A 38 9.25 12.29 -9.77
CA GLY A 38 10.05 13.41 -9.29
C GLY A 38 9.74 13.77 -7.83
N LYS A 39 9.44 15.05 -7.57
CA LYS A 39 9.15 15.56 -6.20
C LYS A 39 7.89 14.96 -5.59
N GLU A 40 6.93 14.54 -6.41
CA GLU A 40 5.66 13.97 -5.92
C GLU A 40 5.87 12.62 -5.23
N THR A 41 6.89 11.87 -5.66
CA THR A 41 7.25 10.57 -5.07
C THR A 41 7.45 10.65 -3.56
N LEU A 42 8.08 11.72 -3.05
CA LEU A 42 8.30 11.90 -1.61
C LEU A 42 6.98 12.02 -0.85
N LYS A 43 6.05 12.84 -1.36
CA LYS A 43 4.74 13.03 -0.74
C LYS A 43 3.94 11.72 -0.75
N LEU A 44 3.88 11.06 -1.90
CA LEU A 44 3.14 9.80 -2.07
C LEU A 44 3.70 8.64 -1.23
N ASN A 45 5.00 8.65 -0.92
CA ASN A 45 5.62 7.65 -0.04
C ASN A 45 5.60 8.06 1.45
N SER A 46 5.24 9.31 1.76
CA SER A 46 5.19 9.81 3.14
C SER A 46 3.85 9.52 3.84
N ASP A 47 2.78 9.35 3.07
CA ASP A 47 1.42 9.11 3.57
C ASP A 47 0.78 7.94 2.80
N PHE A 48 0.21 6.99 3.52
CA PHE A 48 -0.48 5.83 2.94
C PHE A 48 -1.89 6.15 2.44
N GLY A 49 -2.53 7.21 2.95
CA GLY A 49 -3.95 7.49 2.73
C GLY A 49 -4.88 6.49 3.45
N PHE A 50 -4.36 5.75 4.42
CA PHE A 50 -5.07 4.87 5.35
C PHE A 50 -4.28 4.76 6.67
N ASP A 51 -4.93 4.35 7.76
CA ASP A 51 -4.24 4.06 9.02
C ASP A 51 -3.60 2.66 8.94
N PRO A 52 -2.26 2.55 8.98
CA PRO A 52 -1.57 1.28 8.86
C PRO A 52 -1.94 0.30 9.99
N LYS A 53 -2.28 0.81 11.19
CA LYS A 53 -2.67 -0.01 12.36
C LYS A 53 -3.97 -0.79 12.18
N GLU A 54 -4.78 -0.40 11.20
CA GLU A 54 -6.04 -1.08 10.90
C GLU A 54 -5.86 -2.28 9.94
N ILE A 55 -4.64 -2.54 9.46
CA ILE A 55 -4.35 -3.66 8.54
C ILE A 55 -4.11 -4.94 9.35
N ASP A 56 -4.91 -5.98 9.09
CA ASP A 56 -4.78 -7.27 9.79
C ASP A 56 -3.76 -8.19 9.14
N ILE A 57 -3.70 -8.16 7.80
CA ILE A 57 -2.91 -9.10 6.99
C ILE A 57 -2.33 -8.35 5.81
N VAL A 58 -1.06 -8.60 5.52
CA VAL A 58 -0.41 -8.16 4.29
C VAL A 58 -0.13 -9.37 3.41
N VAL A 59 -0.52 -9.30 2.14
CA VAL A 59 -0.21 -10.30 1.11
C VAL A 59 0.67 -9.64 0.06
N ILE A 60 1.82 -10.24 -0.21
CA ILE A 60 2.76 -9.75 -1.22
C ILE A 60 2.67 -10.62 -2.45
N SER A 61 2.41 -9.99 -3.60
CA SER A 61 2.32 -10.68 -4.88
C SER A 61 3.69 -11.19 -5.36
N HIS A 62 4.74 -10.37 -5.26
CA HIS A 62 6.11 -10.70 -5.64
C HIS A 62 7.09 -9.64 -5.08
N ALA A 63 8.39 -9.83 -5.31
CA ALA A 63 9.46 -9.10 -4.64
C ALA A 63 9.89 -7.76 -5.28
N HIS A 64 9.15 -7.21 -6.26
CA HIS A 64 9.53 -5.93 -6.85
C HIS A 64 9.29 -4.75 -5.88
N ILE A 65 10.16 -3.74 -5.94
CA ILE A 65 10.17 -2.60 -4.99
C ILE A 65 8.87 -1.80 -5.02
N ASP A 66 8.24 -1.67 -6.17
CA ASP A 66 6.93 -1.03 -6.32
C ASP A 66 5.76 -1.87 -5.79
N HIS A 67 6.04 -3.04 -5.21
CA HIS A 67 5.11 -3.91 -4.47
C HIS A 67 5.51 -4.14 -3.00
N ILE A 68 6.78 -4.00 -2.63
CA ILE A 68 7.25 -4.27 -1.25
C ILE A 68 7.98 -3.10 -0.56
N GLY A 69 8.31 -2.04 -1.29
CA GLY A 69 9.26 -1.03 -0.86
C GLY A 69 8.85 -0.19 0.35
N LEU A 70 7.56 -0.16 0.70
CA LEU A 70 7.04 0.54 1.88
C LEU A 70 6.71 -0.39 3.06
N LEU A 71 6.96 -1.70 2.97
CA LEU A 71 6.79 -2.62 4.10
C LEU A 71 7.51 -2.16 5.38
N PRO A 72 8.78 -1.68 5.34
CA PRO A 72 9.45 -1.22 6.55
C PRO A 72 8.76 0.01 7.19
N LYS A 73 8.18 0.89 6.37
CA LYS A 73 7.40 2.05 6.85
C LYS A 73 6.08 1.60 7.46
N LEU A 74 5.40 0.63 6.83
CA LEU A 74 4.18 0.03 7.36
C LEU A 74 4.42 -0.51 8.77
N VAL A 75 5.42 -1.38 8.95
CA VAL A 75 5.79 -1.94 10.27
C VAL A 75 6.18 -0.87 11.29
N LYS A 76 6.83 0.22 10.84
CA LYS A 76 7.21 1.32 11.72
C LYS A 76 6.00 2.14 12.20
N GLU A 77 4.94 2.25 11.39
CA GLU A 77 3.80 3.13 11.62
C GLU A 77 2.55 2.42 12.15
N GLY A 78 2.37 1.11 11.85
CA GLY A 78 1.24 0.31 12.35
C GLY A 78 1.12 -1.05 11.70
#